data_AF-A0A177EEZ3-F1
#
_entry.id   AF-A0A177EEZ3-F1
#
_cell.length_a   1.000
_cell.length_b   1.000
_cell.length_c   1.000
_cell.angle_alpha   90.00
_cell.angle_beta   90.00
_cell.angle_gamma   90.00
#
_symmetry.space_group_name_H-M   'P 1'
#
loop_
_entity.id
_entity.type
_entity.pdbx_description
1 polymer ?
#
loop_
_entity_poly.entity_id
_entity_poly.type
_entity_poly.pdbx_seq_one_letter_code
_entity_poly.pdbx_strand_id
1 'polypeptide(L)'
;MFGLPKEAEQKVERNRFLMDLVKNGALEIVVVSTEDKDYMPSMRVLLELRAIFQKQLPNMPKEYVTRLLFDMKHRSMAMIDKKENKVVGGICYRLFYDESFAEIVFCAVNSDSQIKGYGEFMMTMLKKTVLSDFKEIAHKANETFNGPIYLLTYADNYAIGYFKKQGFTKAITFINWKGRIKDYEGGTLMQGKILPEITQSDMYTMLLSRREKLQEIVKQKYPNMQIEYEMPSEITDIKDIPGLVAAGFTKKIERSLECKGSLKELLLYLCYELRKHNTAWPFLEPVNLNDVQDYCTVIKHPMDLQTIQSKIEADQYKSFDEMDSDVQLIISNCYAYNPPGSQYAKCAKSLNDFYQDKVQWCRKALSQRR
;
A
#
# COMPACT_ATOMS: atom_id res chain seq x y z
N MET A 1 -14.57 -18.69 -15.33
CA MET A 1 -13.20 -19.25 -15.09
C MET A 1 -12.43 -18.14 -14.41
N PHE A 2 -11.98 -18.28 -13.17
CA PHE A 2 -11.33 -17.17 -12.45
C PHE A 2 -10.00 -16.80 -13.14
N GLY A 3 -10.03 -15.92 -14.14
CA GLY A 3 -8.83 -15.29 -14.67
C GLY A 3 -8.03 -14.66 -13.54
N LEU A 4 -6.74 -14.45 -13.75
CA LEU A 4 -6.03 -13.59 -12.80
C LEU A 4 -6.64 -12.19 -12.92
N PRO A 5 -6.59 -11.36 -11.86
CA PRO A 5 -6.82 -9.93 -12.04
C PRO A 5 -5.95 -9.48 -13.21
N LYS A 6 -6.51 -8.76 -14.19
CA LYS A 6 -5.80 -8.36 -15.42
C LYS A 6 -4.42 -7.73 -15.13
N GLU A 7 -4.30 -7.02 -14.00
CA GLU A 7 -3.04 -6.44 -13.51
C GLU A 7 -1.97 -7.47 -13.13
N ALA A 8 -2.36 -8.60 -12.55
CA ALA A 8 -1.44 -9.68 -12.19
C ALA A 8 -0.94 -10.44 -13.43
N GLU A 9 -1.80 -10.65 -14.42
CA GLU A 9 -1.43 -11.21 -15.73
C GLU A 9 -0.37 -10.35 -16.44
N GLN A 10 -0.63 -9.04 -16.57
CA GLN A 10 0.31 -8.09 -17.18
C GLN A 10 1.67 -8.04 -16.47
N LYS A 11 1.66 -8.15 -15.14
CA LYS A 11 2.88 -8.15 -14.32
C LYS A 11 3.78 -9.34 -14.63
N VAL A 12 3.19 -10.51 -14.86
CA VAL A 12 3.89 -11.77 -15.12
C VAL A 12 4.48 -11.79 -16.50
N GLU A 13 3.69 -11.36 -17.47
CA GLU A 13 4.14 -11.22 -18.85
C GLU A 13 5.33 -10.26 -18.93
N ARG A 14 5.28 -9.14 -18.21
CA ARG A 14 6.41 -8.20 -18.11
C ARG A 14 7.65 -8.83 -17.46
N ASN A 15 7.52 -9.54 -16.34
CA ASN A 15 8.67 -10.20 -15.70
C ASN A 15 9.25 -11.32 -16.58
N ARG A 16 8.40 -12.07 -17.29
CA ARG A 16 8.84 -13.08 -18.25
C ARG A 16 9.60 -12.45 -19.42
N PHE A 17 9.06 -11.36 -19.98
CA PHE A 17 9.73 -10.60 -21.03
C PHE A 17 11.12 -10.11 -20.59
N LEU A 18 11.25 -9.55 -19.39
CA LEU A 18 12.55 -9.12 -18.86
C LEU A 18 13.52 -10.29 -18.65
N MET A 19 13.02 -11.45 -18.18
CA MET A 19 13.83 -12.66 -18.11
C MET A 19 14.29 -13.14 -19.48
N ASP A 20 13.43 -13.07 -20.48
CA ASP A 20 13.76 -13.47 -21.85
C ASP A 20 14.79 -12.52 -22.47
N LEU A 21 14.71 -11.22 -22.18
CA LEU A 21 15.77 -10.27 -22.55
C LEU A 21 17.12 -10.62 -21.91
N VAL A 22 17.14 -11.09 -20.66
CA VAL A 22 18.37 -11.56 -20.01
C VAL A 22 18.88 -12.84 -20.66
N LYS A 23 18.00 -13.82 -20.93
CA LYS A 23 18.38 -15.07 -21.61
C LYS A 23 18.91 -14.85 -23.01
N ASN A 24 18.32 -13.92 -23.75
CA ASN A 24 18.71 -13.57 -25.11
C ASN A 24 19.93 -12.63 -25.15
N GLY A 25 20.50 -12.27 -23.98
CA GLY A 25 21.69 -11.43 -23.88
C GLY A 25 21.48 -9.95 -24.19
N ALA A 26 20.23 -9.49 -24.31
CA ALA A 26 19.92 -8.08 -24.52
C ALA A 26 20.09 -7.25 -23.23
N LEU A 27 19.78 -7.86 -22.08
CA LEU A 27 20.03 -7.30 -20.75
C LEU A 27 21.05 -8.17 -20.03
N GLU A 28 22.02 -7.55 -19.37
CA GLU A 28 23.03 -8.25 -18.58
C GLU A 28 22.93 -7.78 -17.13
N ILE A 29 22.94 -8.74 -16.19
CA ILE A 29 23.02 -8.45 -14.75
C ILE A 29 24.42 -8.80 -14.31
N VAL A 30 25.14 -7.80 -13.79
CA VAL A 30 26.50 -7.97 -13.28
C VAL A 30 26.53 -7.58 -11.80
N VAL A 31 27.34 -8.30 -11.03
CA VAL A 31 27.67 -7.95 -9.65
C VAL A 31 29.12 -7.54 -9.65
N VAL A 32 29.40 -6.33 -9.20
CA VAL A 32 30.73 -5.74 -9.22
C VAL A 32 31.14 -5.30 -7.82
N SER A 33 32.43 -5.45 -7.53
CA SER A 33 33.11 -5.01 -6.32
C SER A 33 34.44 -4.38 -6.67
N THR A 34 34.98 -3.55 -5.78
CA THR A 34 36.36 -3.05 -5.89
C THR A 34 37.41 -4.12 -5.63
N GLU A 35 37.03 -5.28 -5.09
CA GLU A 35 37.91 -6.44 -4.89
C GLU A 35 38.04 -7.33 -6.15
N ASP A 36 37.27 -7.07 -7.21
CA ASP A 36 37.25 -7.92 -8.40
C ASP A 36 38.61 -7.93 -9.12
N LYS A 37 39.04 -9.12 -9.57
CA LYS A 37 40.28 -9.30 -10.33
C LYS A 37 40.27 -8.53 -11.66
N ASP A 38 39.11 -8.45 -12.31
CA ASP A 38 38.89 -7.69 -13.53
C ASP A 38 38.48 -6.25 -13.20
N TYR A 39 39.46 -5.46 -12.74
CA TYR A 39 39.24 -4.10 -12.24
C TYR A 39 38.63 -3.15 -13.28
N MET A 40 39.04 -3.24 -14.55
CA MET A 40 38.65 -2.25 -15.58
C MET A 40 37.16 -2.28 -15.93
N PRO A 41 36.52 -3.44 -16.22
CA PRO A 41 35.07 -3.52 -16.40
C PRO A 41 34.29 -3.13 -15.15
N SER A 42 34.67 -3.63 -13.98
CA SER A 42 33.98 -3.32 -12.71
C SER A 42 34.03 -1.83 -12.39
N MET A 43 35.18 -1.17 -12.59
CA MET A 43 35.34 0.27 -12.39
C MET A 43 34.45 1.10 -13.31
N ARG A 44 34.30 0.72 -14.59
CA ARG A 44 33.39 1.40 -15.52
C ARG A 44 31.96 1.37 -15.00
N VAL A 45 31.48 0.20 -14.60
CA VAL A 45 30.12 0.01 -14.08
C VAL A 45 29.90 0.81 -12.80
N LEU A 46 30.87 0.81 -11.88
CA LEU A 46 30.80 1.60 -10.65
C LEU A 46 30.75 3.11 -10.94
N LEU A 47 31.51 3.60 -11.91
CA LEU A 47 31.47 5.02 -12.30
C LEU A 47 30.10 5.42 -12.89
N GLU A 48 29.49 4.57 -13.71
CA GLU A 48 28.14 4.82 -14.23
C GLU A 48 27.07 4.76 -13.12
N LEU A 49 27.16 3.77 -12.23
CA LEU A 49 26.27 3.68 -11.07
C LEU A 49 26.39 4.90 -10.16
N ARG A 50 27.61 5.41 -9.93
CA ARG A 50 27.84 6.65 -9.18
C ARG A 50 27.06 7.81 -9.78
N ALA A 51 27.12 7.99 -11.10
CA ALA A 51 26.40 9.05 -11.79
C ALA A 51 24.88 8.91 -11.63
N ILE A 52 24.36 7.67 -11.73
CA ILE A 52 22.93 7.38 -11.54
C ILE A 52 22.51 7.68 -10.09
N PHE A 53 23.23 7.18 -9.09
CA PHE A 53 22.88 7.39 -7.68
C PHE A 53 22.95 8.87 -7.30
N GLN A 54 23.97 9.61 -7.75
CA GLN A 54 24.08 11.05 -7.48
C GLN A 54 22.95 11.86 -8.12
N LYS A 55 22.42 11.41 -9.27
CA LYS A 55 21.29 12.08 -9.94
C LYS A 55 19.94 11.72 -9.30
N GLN A 56 19.75 10.46 -8.91
CA GLN A 56 18.46 9.95 -8.40
C GLN A 56 18.29 10.12 -6.88
N LEU A 57 19.38 10.32 -6.13
CA LEU A 57 19.39 10.49 -4.68
C LEU A 57 19.95 11.87 -4.29
N PRO A 58 19.21 12.97 -4.53
CA PRO A 58 19.72 14.33 -4.33
C PRO A 58 20.03 14.67 -2.86
N ASN A 59 19.37 13.98 -1.92
CA ASN A 59 19.58 14.19 -0.48
C ASN A 59 20.86 13.51 0.04
N MET A 60 21.53 12.70 -0.79
CA MET A 60 22.76 12.01 -0.40
C MET A 60 24.01 12.78 -0.85
N PRO A 61 24.96 13.10 0.04
CA PRO A 61 26.18 13.80 -0.35
C PRO A 61 27.00 13.03 -1.39
N LYS A 62 27.55 13.73 -2.38
CA LYS A 62 28.26 13.09 -3.51
C LYS A 62 29.49 12.31 -3.06
N GLU A 63 30.21 12.82 -2.07
CA GLU A 63 31.37 12.19 -1.45
C GLU A 63 30.95 10.93 -0.69
N TYR A 64 29.80 10.98 -0.03
CA TYR A 64 29.24 9.85 0.71
C TYR A 64 28.90 8.69 -0.22
N VAL A 65 28.17 8.97 -1.31
CA VAL A 65 27.82 7.97 -2.34
C VAL A 65 29.09 7.35 -2.92
N THR A 66 30.05 8.19 -3.30
CA THR A 66 31.32 7.73 -3.90
C THR A 66 32.08 6.85 -2.92
N ARG A 67 32.22 7.27 -1.65
CA ARG A 67 32.95 6.51 -0.64
C ARG A 67 32.38 5.12 -0.41
N LEU A 68 31.05 4.98 -0.34
CA LEU A 68 30.43 3.67 -0.11
C LEU A 68 30.45 2.78 -1.35
N LEU A 69 30.29 3.37 -2.54
CA LEU A 69 30.30 2.60 -3.78
C LEU A 69 31.66 1.96 -4.06
N PHE A 70 32.75 2.62 -3.62
CA PHE A 70 34.13 2.14 -3.76
C PHE A 70 34.70 1.52 -2.48
N ASP A 71 33.86 1.23 -1.48
CA ASP A 71 34.28 0.56 -0.25
C ASP A 71 34.32 -0.97 -0.48
N MET A 72 35.42 -1.60 -0.09
CA MET A 72 35.67 -3.04 -0.31
C MET A 72 34.60 -3.96 0.32
N LYS A 73 33.88 -3.49 1.34
CA LYS A 73 32.83 -4.26 2.00
C LYS A 73 31.49 -4.20 1.27
N HIS A 74 31.36 -3.32 0.27
CA HIS A 74 30.14 -3.12 -0.48
C HIS A 74 30.23 -3.80 -1.85
N ARG A 75 29.08 -4.31 -2.30
CA ARG A 75 28.91 -4.88 -3.62
C ARG A 75 27.81 -4.11 -4.33
N SER A 76 27.93 -3.98 -5.64
CA SER A 76 26.93 -3.31 -6.46
C SER A 76 26.45 -4.23 -7.56
N MET A 77 25.15 -4.50 -7.58
CA MET A 77 24.50 -5.20 -8.69
C MET A 77 24.02 -4.15 -9.69
N ALA A 78 24.47 -4.24 -10.93
CA ALA A 78 24.09 -3.36 -12.02
C ALA A 78 23.33 -4.13 -13.11
N MET A 79 22.40 -3.44 -13.75
CA MET A 79 21.74 -3.92 -14.96
C MET A 79 22.20 -3.11 -16.15
N ILE A 80 22.73 -3.79 -17.16
CA ILE A 80 23.32 -3.21 -18.35
C ILE A 80 22.45 -3.55 -19.56
N ASP A 81 22.08 -2.54 -20.33
CA ASP A 81 21.51 -2.75 -21.66
C ASP A 81 22.66 -2.94 -22.66
N LYS A 82 22.78 -4.14 -23.23
CA LYS A 82 23.84 -4.47 -24.19
C LYS A 82 23.66 -3.74 -25.53
N LYS A 83 22.44 -3.34 -25.90
CA LYS A 83 22.20 -2.62 -27.16
C LYS A 83 22.78 -1.21 -27.11
N GLU A 84 22.60 -0.54 -25.97
CA GLU A 84 23.14 0.81 -25.75
C GLU A 84 24.51 0.81 -25.06
N ASN A 85 24.92 -0.33 -24.52
CA ASN A 85 26.10 -0.51 -23.68
C ASN A 85 26.13 0.49 -22.52
N LYS A 86 24.99 0.63 -21.82
CA LYS A 86 24.79 1.57 -20.71
C LYS A 86 24.17 0.90 -19.50
N VAL A 87 24.53 1.36 -18.31
CA VAL A 87 23.87 0.97 -17.07
C VAL A 87 22.48 1.62 -16.97
N VAL A 88 21.47 0.77 -16.83
CA VAL A 88 20.06 1.18 -16.66
C VAL A 88 19.75 1.55 -15.20
N GLY A 89 20.39 0.85 -14.27
CA GLY A 89 20.20 1.05 -12.83
C GLY A 89 21.00 0.04 -12.03
N GLY A 90 20.93 0.17 -10.71
CA GLY A 90 21.59 -0.78 -9.82
C GLY A 90 21.22 -0.64 -8.36
N ILE A 91 21.73 -1.60 -7.59
CA ILE A 91 21.55 -1.70 -6.15
C ILE A 91 22.92 -1.92 -5.51
N CYS A 92 23.31 -1.00 -4.63
CA CYS A 92 24.49 -1.15 -3.78
C CYS A 92 24.06 -1.74 -2.45
N TYR A 93 24.72 -2.81 -2.03
CA TYR A 93 24.41 -3.54 -0.82
C TYR A 93 25.67 -4.04 -0.11
N ARG A 94 25.53 -4.35 1.18
CA ARG A 94 26.59 -4.89 2.02
C ARG A 94 26.09 -6.14 2.73
N LEU A 95 26.92 -7.17 2.77
CA LEU A 95 26.59 -8.47 3.33
C LEU A 95 27.16 -8.61 4.74
N PHE A 96 26.34 -9.14 5.66
CA PHE A 96 26.69 -9.48 7.02
C PHE A 96 26.38 -10.97 7.23
N TYR A 97 27.38 -11.80 6.94
CA TYR A 97 27.21 -13.26 6.91
C TYR A 97 26.94 -13.83 8.30
N ASP A 98 27.74 -13.44 9.29
CA ASP A 98 27.63 -13.91 10.68
C ASP A 98 26.23 -13.64 11.27
N GLU A 99 25.65 -12.49 10.93
CA GLU A 99 24.34 -12.08 11.42
C GLU A 99 23.18 -12.42 10.47
N SER A 100 23.43 -13.07 9.32
CA SER A 100 22.41 -13.49 8.36
C SER A 100 21.53 -12.35 7.80
N PHE A 101 22.14 -11.19 7.51
CA PHE A 101 21.43 -10.09 6.86
C PHE A 101 22.26 -9.33 5.82
N ALA A 102 21.59 -8.55 4.98
CA ALA A 102 22.21 -7.63 4.05
C ALA A 102 21.61 -6.22 4.20
N GLU A 103 22.46 -5.21 4.13
CA GLU A 103 22.06 -3.79 4.09
C GLU A 103 21.96 -3.36 2.62
N ILE A 104 20.80 -2.84 2.20
CA ILE A 104 20.66 -2.15 0.93
C ILE A 104 20.94 -0.67 1.18
N VAL A 105 22.07 -0.22 0.65
CA VAL A 105 22.60 1.14 0.84
C VAL A 105 22.01 2.09 -0.20
N PHE A 106 22.06 1.71 -1.48
CA PHE A 106 21.51 2.51 -2.57
C PHE A 106 20.68 1.65 -3.50
N CYS A 107 19.57 2.18 -4.00
CA CYS A 107 18.73 1.54 -5.00
C CYS A 107 18.15 2.60 -5.93
N ALA A 108 18.53 2.57 -7.21
CA ALA A 108 18.06 3.55 -8.19
C ALA A 108 18.03 2.96 -9.60
N VAL A 109 17.09 3.48 -10.39
CA VAL A 109 16.97 3.23 -11.84
C VAL A 109 16.99 4.57 -12.53
N ASN A 110 17.63 4.65 -13.70
CA ASN A 110 17.64 5.86 -14.52
C ASN A 110 16.20 6.29 -14.88
N SER A 111 15.92 7.59 -14.86
CA SER A 111 14.59 8.18 -15.05
C SER A 111 13.93 7.75 -16.37
N ASP A 112 14.70 7.62 -17.44
CA ASP A 112 14.22 7.22 -18.78
C ASP A 112 13.68 5.77 -18.81
N SER A 113 14.01 5.01 -17.78
CA SER A 113 13.64 3.61 -17.60
C SER A 113 12.78 3.37 -16.35
N GLN A 114 12.41 4.43 -15.62
CA GLN A 114 11.40 4.33 -14.56
C GLN A 114 10.05 3.98 -15.20
N ILE A 115 9.23 3.16 -14.53
CA ILE A 115 7.90 2.64 -14.97
C ILE A 115 7.94 1.35 -15.83
N LYS A 116 9.08 0.95 -16.41
CA LYS A 116 9.19 -0.30 -17.21
C LYS A 116 9.26 -1.62 -16.40
N GLY A 117 9.14 -1.57 -15.07
CA GLY A 117 9.22 -2.75 -14.19
C GLY A 117 10.64 -3.18 -13.80
N TYR A 118 11.67 -2.52 -14.33
CA TYR A 118 13.08 -2.78 -14.02
C TYR A 118 13.43 -2.78 -12.53
N GLY A 119 12.87 -1.87 -11.73
CA GLY A 119 13.15 -1.81 -10.30
C GLY A 119 12.67 -3.06 -9.54
N GLU A 120 11.53 -3.63 -9.92
CA GLU A 120 11.03 -4.88 -9.33
C GLU A 120 11.88 -6.08 -9.79
N PHE A 121 12.24 -6.10 -11.07
CA PHE A 121 13.11 -7.12 -11.63
C PHE A 121 14.49 -7.13 -10.95
N MET A 122 15.12 -5.97 -10.78
CA MET A 122 16.39 -5.84 -10.06
C MET A 122 16.25 -6.34 -8.61
N MET A 123 15.20 -5.97 -7.88
CA MET A 123 15.03 -6.48 -6.51
C MET A 123 14.89 -8.01 -6.47
N THR A 124 14.22 -8.59 -7.48
CA THR A 124 14.11 -10.06 -7.62
C THR A 124 15.48 -10.68 -7.89
N MET A 125 16.29 -10.09 -8.77
CA MET A 125 17.66 -10.55 -9.05
C MET A 125 18.56 -10.41 -7.83
N LEU A 126 18.49 -9.27 -7.12
CA LEU A 126 19.24 -9.04 -5.89
C LEU A 126 18.99 -10.13 -4.87
N LYS A 127 17.72 -10.47 -4.60
CA LYS A 127 17.38 -11.51 -3.63
C LYS A 127 17.96 -12.88 -4.02
N LYS A 128 18.00 -13.19 -5.33
CA LYS A 128 18.66 -14.41 -5.83
C LYS A 128 20.17 -14.37 -5.65
N THR A 129 20.81 -13.25 -6.01
CA THR A 129 22.24 -13.05 -5.86
C THR A 129 22.65 -13.16 -4.40
N VAL A 130 21.98 -12.43 -3.50
CA VAL A 130 22.23 -12.49 -2.05
C VAL A 130 22.07 -13.92 -1.54
N LEU A 131 21.00 -14.62 -1.93
CA LEU A 131 20.82 -16.02 -1.53
C LEU A 131 21.93 -16.94 -2.05
N SER A 132 22.42 -16.73 -3.28
CA SER A 132 23.54 -17.47 -3.86
C SER A 132 24.85 -17.19 -3.12
N ASP A 133 25.14 -15.91 -2.84
CA ASP A 133 26.34 -15.48 -2.12
C ASP A 133 26.41 -16.11 -0.72
N PHE A 134 25.29 -16.11 0.01
CA PHE A 134 25.18 -16.76 1.31
C PHE A 134 25.38 -18.28 1.23
N LYS A 135 24.79 -18.94 0.23
CA LYS A 135 24.97 -20.39 0.02
C LYS A 135 26.41 -20.76 -0.34
N GLU A 136 27.06 -19.96 -1.19
CA GLU A 136 28.45 -20.20 -1.59
C GLU A 136 29.40 -20.08 -0.38
N ILE A 137 29.19 -19.09 0.48
CA ILE A 137 30.03 -18.87 1.65
C ILE A 137 29.79 -19.92 2.73
N ALA A 138 28.53 -20.29 2.97
CA ALA A 138 28.21 -21.41 3.85
C ALA A 138 28.87 -22.71 3.35
N HIS A 139 28.84 -22.97 2.04
CA HIS A 139 29.51 -24.13 1.46
C HIS A 139 31.03 -24.08 1.65
N LYS A 140 31.68 -22.91 1.52
CA LYS A 140 33.11 -22.76 1.79
C LYS A 140 33.47 -22.97 3.27
N ALA A 141 32.53 -22.67 4.17
CA ALA A 141 32.66 -22.89 5.61
C ALA A 141 32.27 -24.32 6.05
N ASN A 142 31.89 -25.21 5.13
CA ASN A 142 31.30 -26.53 5.42
C ASN A 142 30.02 -26.48 6.28
N GLU A 143 29.25 -25.40 6.17
CA GLU A 143 27.99 -25.20 6.89
C GLU A 143 26.77 -25.29 5.95
N THR A 144 25.64 -25.75 6.49
CA THR A 144 24.35 -25.75 5.78
C THR A 144 23.53 -24.53 6.18
N PHE A 145 23.33 -23.61 5.24
CA PHE A 145 22.52 -22.41 5.47
C PHE A 145 21.04 -22.65 5.10
N ASN A 146 20.21 -22.86 6.12
CA ASN A 146 18.74 -22.98 6.00
C ASN A 146 17.97 -21.84 6.69
N GLY A 147 18.67 -20.85 7.24
CA GLY A 147 18.05 -19.74 7.96
C GLY A 147 17.41 -18.69 7.04
N PRO A 148 16.48 -17.87 7.53
CA PRO A 148 16.00 -16.71 6.79
C PRO A 148 17.10 -15.66 6.67
N ILE A 149 17.22 -15.05 5.48
CA ILE A 149 18.12 -13.89 5.27
C ILE A 149 17.27 -12.62 5.38
N TYR A 150 17.73 -11.66 6.18
CA TYR A 150 17.06 -10.38 6.33
C TYR A 150 17.67 -9.33 5.40
N LEU A 151 16.84 -8.52 4.75
CA LEU A 151 17.26 -7.34 4.01
C LEU A 151 16.85 -6.11 4.81
N LEU A 152 17.78 -5.22 5.11
CA LEU A 152 17.52 -3.97 5.81
C LEU A 152 17.86 -2.78 4.94
N THR A 153 17.05 -1.74 5.01
CA THR A 153 17.28 -0.51 4.25
C THR A 153 16.64 0.66 4.93
N TYR A 154 17.28 1.82 4.84
CA TYR A 154 16.66 3.10 5.17
C TYR A 154 16.02 3.66 3.90
N ALA A 155 14.69 3.70 3.88
CA ALA A 155 13.91 4.16 2.76
C ALA A 155 13.43 5.60 2.97
N ASP A 156 13.69 6.46 2.00
CA ASP A 156 13.06 7.79 1.92
C ASP A 156 11.54 7.66 1.77
N ASN A 157 10.80 8.71 2.16
CA ASN A 157 9.33 8.74 2.10
C ASN A 157 8.75 8.36 0.73
N TYR A 158 9.42 8.76 -0.36
CA TYR A 158 9.02 8.42 -1.73
C TYR A 158 9.24 6.94 -2.09
N ALA A 159 10.20 6.28 -1.43
CA ALA A 159 10.59 4.89 -1.71
C ALA A 159 9.86 3.86 -0.85
N ILE A 160 9.22 4.26 0.26
CA ILE A 160 8.48 3.35 1.16
C ILE A 160 7.45 2.50 0.39
N GLY A 161 6.71 3.11 -0.54
CA GLY A 161 5.72 2.41 -1.36
C GLY A 161 6.34 1.35 -2.27
N TYR A 162 7.53 1.62 -2.82
CA TYR A 162 8.29 0.65 -3.61
C TYR A 162 8.72 -0.53 -2.74
N PHE A 163 9.39 -0.28 -1.61
CA PHE A 163 9.87 -1.35 -0.72
C PHE A 163 8.72 -2.19 -0.15
N LYS A 164 7.59 -1.57 0.20
CA LYS A 164 6.38 -2.30 0.63
C LYS A 164 5.90 -3.28 -0.45
N LYS A 165 5.89 -2.88 -1.73
CA LYS A 165 5.56 -3.76 -2.86
C LYS A 165 6.57 -4.90 -3.05
N GLN A 166 7.82 -4.70 -2.63
CA GLN A 166 8.87 -5.73 -2.68
C GLN A 166 8.88 -6.67 -1.46
N GLY A 167 7.91 -6.53 -0.55
CA GLY A 167 7.76 -7.37 0.65
C GLY A 167 8.52 -6.87 1.87
N PHE A 168 8.87 -5.58 1.90
CA PHE A 168 9.45 -4.96 3.09
C PHE A 168 8.36 -4.42 4.03
N THR A 169 8.63 -4.46 5.33
CA THR A 169 7.77 -3.96 6.39
C THR A 169 8.50 -2.95 7.27
N LYS A 170 7.75 -2.02 7.89
CA LYS A 170 8.27 -1.11 8.92
C LYS A 170 8.44 -1.81 10.28
N ALA A 171 7.79 -2.96 10.47
CA ALA A 171 7.90 -3.75 11.69
C ALA A 171 9.21 -4.55 11.68
N ILE A 172 10.23 -4.04 12.36
CA ILE A 172 11.54 -4.68 12.42
C ILE A 172 11.52 -5.78 13.48
N THR A 173 11.61 -7.03 13.04
CA THR A 173 11.65 -8.22 13.92
C THR A 173 13.06 -8.69 14.19
N PHE A 174 14.00 -8.38 13.29
CA PHE A 174 15.41 -8.73 13.42
C PHE A 174 16.09 -7.74 14.36
N ILE A 175 16.90 -8.21 15.32
CA ILE A 175 17.49 -7.35 16.37
C ILE A 175 18.98 -7.13 16.16
N ASN A 176 19.69 -8.07 15.53
CA ASN A 176 21.16 -8.09 15.44
C ASN A 176 21.76 -7.07 14.45
N TRP A 177 20.97 -6.11 13.97
CA TRP A 177 21.43 -5.04 13.06
C TRP A 177 21.92 -3.79 13.79
N LYS A 178 21.57 -3.60 15.06
CA LYS A 178 21.89 -2.38 15.82
C LYS A 178 23.41 -2.17 15.88
N GLY A 179 23.87 -1.02 15.41
CA GLY A 179 25.30 -0.67 15.35
C GLY A 179 26.07 -1.28 14.17
N ARG A 180 25.39 -2.00 13.26
CA ARG A 180 26.00 -2.55 12.03
C ARG A 180 25.69 -1.75 10.77
N ILE A 181 24.47 -1.22 10.69
CA ILE A 181 24.01 -0.34 9.60
C ILE A 181 24.09 1.12 10.02
N LYS A 182 24.16 2.03 9.05
CA LYS A 182 24.16 3.47 9.34
C LYS A 182 22.74 4.00 9.46
N ASP A 183 22.53 4.85 10.46
CA ASP A 183 21.29 5.59 10.61
C ASP A 183 21.29 6.80 9.68
N TYR A 184 20.19 6.99 8.95
CA TYR A 184 19.99 8.12 8.05
C TYR A 184 18.88 9.00 8.60
N GLU A 185 19.19 10.28 8.83
CA GLU A 185 18.18 11.27 9.20
C GLU A 185 17.14 11.39 8.09
N GLY A 186 15.86 11.29 8.44
CA GLY A 186 14.74 11.34 7.49
C GLY A 186 14.43 10.02 6.76
N GLY A 187 15.23 8.97 6.95
CA GLY A 187 14.95 7.64 6.42
C GLY A 187 14.06 6.81 7.35
N THR A 188 13.14 6.03 6.79
CA THR A 188 12.40 5.00 7.54
C THR A 188 13.09 3.65 7.40
N LEU A 189 13.51 3.05 8.52
CA LEU A 189 14.04 1.69 8.50
C LEU A 189 12.97 0.69 8.06
N MET A 190 13.31 -0.16 7.09
CA MET A 190 12.43 -1.19 6.56
C MET A 190 13.14 -2.55 6.50
N GLN A 191 12.40 -3.62 6.77
CA GLN A 191 12.90 -4.99 6.78
C GLN A 191 12.19 -5.85 5.73
N GLY A 192 12.96 -6.51 4.86
CA GLY A 192 12.54 -7.59 3.98
C GLY A 192 13.05 -8.94 4.50
N LYS A 193 12.34 -10.02 4.18
CA LYS A 193 12.74 -11.39 4.53
C LYS A 193 12.86 -12.23 3.26
N ILE A 194 14.01 -12.87 3.05
CA ILE A 194 14.22 -13.86 2.01
C ILE A 194 14.14 -15.24 2.67
N LEU A 195 13.28 -16.09 2.13
CA LEU A 195 13.17 -17.49 2.53
C LEU A 195 13.94 -18.34 1.51
N PRO A 196 15.00 -19.06 1.90
CA PRO A 196 15.81 -19.88 0.98
C PRO A 196 15.03 -20.94 0.20
N GLU A 197 13.92 -21.41 0.78
CA GLU A 197 13.02 -22.44 0.23
C GLU A 197 12.16 -21.93 -0.93
N ILE A 198 11.97 -20.61 -1.03
CA ILE A 198 11.10 -19.99 -2.03
C ILE A 198 11.93 -19.04 -2.88
N THR A 199 12.42 -19.52 -4.02
CA THR A 199 12.99 -18.62 -5.02
C THR A 199 11.90 -17.67 -5.52
N GLN A 200 12.11 -16.36 -5.39
CA GLN A 200 11.08 -15.36 -5.77
C GLN A 200 10.69 -15.42 -7.25
N SER A 201 11.56 -15.93 -8.13
CA SER A 201 11.21 -16.18 -9.53
C SER A 201 10.11 -17.23 -9.71
N ASP A 202 10.06 -18.20 -8.80
CA ASP A 202 9.12 -19.31 -8.86
C ASP A 202 7.92 -19.06 -7.95
N MET A 203 7.96 -18.00 -7.13
CA MET A 203 6.85 -17.62 -6.26
C MET A 203 5.56 -17.48 -7.06
N TYR A 204 5.61 -16.86 -8.24
CA TYR A 204 4.41 -16.69 -9.05
C TYR A 204 3.88 -18.02 -9.60
N THR A 205 4.75 -18.85 -10.18
CA THR A 205 4.39 -20.19 -10.67
C THR A 205 3.88 -21.09 -9.54
N MET A 206 4.50 -21.00 -8.35
CA MET A 206 4.08 -21.71 -7.15
C MET A 206 2.71 -21.24 -6.66
N LEU A 207 2.45 -19.93 -6.65
CA LEU A 207 1.15 -19.37 -6.29
C LEU A 207 0.06 -19.80 -7.27
N LEU A 208 0.36 -19.82 -8.57
CA LEU A 208 -0.55 -20.35 -9.60
C LEU A 208 -0.88 -21.82 -9.36
N SER A 209 0.15 -22.67 -9.25
CA SER A 209 -0.05 -24.11 -9.02
C SER A 209 -0.79 -24.38 -7.71
N ARG A 210 -0.51 -23.61 -6.64
CA ARG A 210 -1.22 -23.74 -5.37
C ARG A 210 -2.67 -23.29 -5.47
N ARG A 211 -2.96 -22.25 -6.26
CA ARG A 211 -4.33 -21.79 -6.54
C ARG A 211 -5.11 -22.83 -7.34
N GLU A 212 -4.50 -23.42 -8.37
CA GLU A 212 -5.11 -24.48 -9.18
C GLU A 212 -5.49 -25.68 -8.32
N LYS A 213 -4.58 -26.15 -7.46
CA LYS A 213 -4.85 -27.23 -6.51
C LYS A 213 -6.00 -26.89 -5.55
N LEU A 214 -6.03 -25.66 -5.02
CA LEU A 214 -7.13 -25.21 -4.17
C LEU A 214 -8.46 -25.16 -4.94
N GLN A 215 -8.44 -24.75 -6.20
CA GLN A 215 -9.63 -24.75 -7.06
C GLN A 215 -10.12 -26.17 -7.33
N GLU A 216 -9.23 -27.13 -7.55
CA GLU A 216 -9.59 -28.55 -7.68
C GLU A 216 -10.24 -29.09 -6.40
N ILE A 217 -9.64 -28.80 -5.24
CA ILE A 217 -10.19 -29.19 -3.93
C ILE A 217 -11.60 -28.59 -3.73
N VAL A 218 -11.79 -27.32 -4.09
CA VAL A 218 -13.09 -26.65 -3.99
C VAL A 218 -14.11 -27.28 -4.93
N LYS A 219 -13.73 -27.57 -6.19
CA LYS A 219 -14.61 -28.26 -7.16
C LYS A 219 -15.02 -29.66 -6.69
N GLN A 220 -14.08 -30.43 -6.15
CA GLN A 220 -14.36 -31.77 -5.61
C GLN A 220 -15.30 -31.72 -4.41
N LYS A 221 -15.09 -30.75 -3.51
CA LYS A 221 -15.90 -30.62 -2.29
C LYS A 221 -17.27 -30.02 -2.55
N TYR A 222 -17.42 -29.17 -3.57
CA TYR A 222 -18.66 -28.49 -3.93
C TYR A 222 -18.94 -28.58 -5.44
N PRO A 223 -19.34 -29.77 -5.94
CA PRO A 223 -19.54 -30.00 -7.38
C PRO A 223 -20.65 -29.16 -8.01
N ASN A 224 -21.64 -28.73 -7.20
CA ASN A 224 -22.77 -27.90 -7.64
C ASN A 224 -22.55 -26.39 -7.40
N MET A 225 -21.35 -25.96 -7.00
CA MET A 225 -21.06 -24.55 -6.75
C MET A 225 -20.86 -23.81 -8.08
N GLN A 226 -21.90 -23.13 -8.55
CA GLN A 226 -21.76 -22.13 -9.61
C GLN A 226 -20.96 -20.94 -9.08
N ILE A 227 -19.86 -20.64 -9.76
CA ILE A 227 -18.90 -19.60 -9.39
C ILE A 227 -19.32 -18.22 -9.92
N GLU A 228 -20.05 -18.22 -11.04
CA GLU A 228 -20.58 -17.03 -11.69
C GLU A 228 -22.11 -17.19 -11.69
N TYR A 229 -22.79 -16.27 -11.00
CA TYR A 229 -24.23 -16.14 -11.05
C TYR A 229 -24.53 -14.95 -11.95
N GLU A 230 -25.27 -15.18 -13.04
CA GLU A 230 -25.88 -14.08 -13.78
C GLU A 230 -26.91 -13.43 -12.86
N MET A 231 -26.76 -12.12 -12.64
CA MET A 231 -27.73 -11.39 -11.85
C MET A 231 -29.02 -11.27 -12.66
N PRO A 232 -30.18 -11.63 -12.07
CA PRO A 232 -31.46 -11.38 -12.71
C PRO A 232 -31.59 -9.89 -13.05
N SER A 233 -32.16 -9.58 -14.22
CA SER A 233 -32.40 -8.22 -14.68
C SER A 233 -33.27 -7.41 -13.70
N GLU A 234 -34.16 -8.10 -12.99
CA GLU A 234 -35.02 -7.57 -11.94
C GLU A 234 -35.02 -8.52 -10.75
N ILE A 235 -34.62 -8.03 -9.58
CA ILE A 235 -34.63 -8.79 -8.33
C ILE A 235 -35.88 -8.36 -7.57
N THR A 236 -36.87 -9.25 -7.46
CA THR A 236 -38.15 -8.95 -6.81
C THR A 236 -38.26 -9.58 -5.42
N ASP A 237 -37.65 -10.74 -5.21
CA ASP A 237 -37.56 -11.45 -3.94
C ASP A 237 -36.09 -11.83 -3.66
N ILE A 238 -35.70 -11.89 -2.39
CA ILE A 238 -34.35 -12.29 -1.93
C ILE A 238 -34.02 -13.72 -2.40
N LYS A 239 -35.04 -14.55 -2.64
CA LYS A 239 -34.92 -15.89 -3.21
C LYS A 239 -34.43 -15.91 -4.67
N ASP A 240 -34.59 -14.79 -5.38
CA ASP A 240 -34.15 -14.67 -6.78
C ASP A 240 -32.61 -14.55 -6.87
N ILE A 241 -31.91 -14.36 -5.74
CA ILE A 241 -30.46 -14.26 -5.68
C ILE A 241 -29.86 -15.65 -5.47
N PRO A 242 -29.27 -16.29 -6.50
CA PRO A 242 -28.91 -17.70 -6.44
C PRO A 242 -27.85 -18.02 -5.37
N GLY A 243 -26.94 -17.07 -5.06
CA GLY A 243 -25.91 -17.22 -4.04
C GLY A 243 -26.45 -17.30 -2.61
N LEU A 244 -27.59 -16.64 -2.31
CA LEU A 244 -28.25 -16.68 -1.01
C LEU A 244 -28.96 -18.03 -0.79
N VAL A 245 -29.60 -18.56 -1.83
CA VAL A 245 -30.21 -19.89 -1.81
C VAL A 245 -29.15 -20.97 -1.60
N ALA A 246 -28.02 -20.88 -2.31
CA ALA A 246 -26.89 -21.81 -2.15
C ALA A 246 -26.26 -21.75 -0.75
N ALA A 247 -26.27 -20.58 -0.11
CA ALA A 247 -25.80 -20.40 1.27
C ALA A 247 -26.79 -20.91 2.34
N GLY A 248 -27.97 -21.42 1.96
CA GLY A 248 -28.98 -21.92 2.88
C GLY A 248 -29.75 -20.79 3.59
N PHE A 249 -29.88 -19.63 2.96
CA PHE A 249 -30.63 -18.50 3.51
C PHE A 249 -32.12 -18.87 3.67
N THR A 250 -32.66 -18.70 4.87
CA THR A 250 -34.07 -19.00 5.18
C THR A 250 -34.79 -17.76 5.71
N LYS A 251 -36.12 -17.70 5.56
CA LYS A 251 -37.00 -16.67 6.18
C LYS A 251 -36.79 -16.52 7.70
N LYS A 252 -36.21 -17.51 8.37
CA LYS A 252 -35.84 -17.47 9.78
C LYS A 252 -34.58 -16.63 10.02
N ILE A 253 -33.61 -16.69 9.11
CA ILE A 253 -32.42 -15.82 9.09
C ILE A 253 -32.85 -14.39 8.72
N GLU A 254 -33.78 -14.23 7.78
CA GLU A 254 -34.40 -12.95 7.44
C GLU A 254 -35.08 -12.29 8.66
N ARG A 255 -35.84 -13.06 9.46
CA ARG A 255 -36.39 -12.58 10.74
C ARG A 255 -35.34 -12.28 11.80
N SER A 256 -34.19 -12.97 11.80
CA SER A 256 -33.05 -12.62 12.67
C SER A 256 -32.27 -11.38 12.19
N LEU A 257 -32.40 -11.05 10.91
CA LEU A 257 -31.83 -9.88 10.24
C LEU A 257 -32.84 -8.73 10.13
N GLU A 258 -34.04 -8.86 10.72
CA GLU A 258 -34.89 -7.71 11.02
C GLU A 258 -34.02 -6.72 11.77
N CYS A 259 -33.58 -5.69 11.05
CA CYS A 259 -32.63 -4.71 11.51
C CYS A 259 -33.16 -4.08 12.80
N LYS A 260 -32.71 -4.59 13.95
CA LYS A 260 -32.47 -3.78 15.13
C LYS A 260 -31.24 -2.91 14.84
N GLY A 261 -31.27 -2.15 13.75
CA GLY A 261 -30.31 -1.08 13.57
C GLY A 261 -30.58 -0.12 14.71
N SER A 262 -29.70 -0.08 15.70
CA SER A 262 -29.86 0.85 16.81
C SER A 262 -29.94 2.28 16.26
N LEU A 263 -30.67 3.17 16.92
CA LEU A 263 -30.65 4.60 16.57
C LEU A 263 -29.21 5.08 16.36
N LYS A 264 -28.30 4.64 17.24
CA LYS A 264 -26.86 4.88 17.17
C LYS A 264 -26.23 4.52 15.82
N GLU A 265 -26.54 3.35 15.26
CA GLU A 265 -26.01 2.93 13.94
C GLU A 265 -26.49 3.84 12.80
N LEU A 266 -27.76 4.26 12.83
CA LEU A 266 -28.29 5.20 11.85
C LEU A 266 -27.59 6.55 11.96
N LEU A 267 -27.41 7.07 13.19
CA LEU A 267 -26.73 8.35 13.41
C LEU A 267 -25.26 8.27 12.99
N LEU A 268 -24.55 7.17 13.31
CA LEU A 268 -23.17 6.93 12.89
C LEU A 268 -23.03 6.90 11.37
N TYR A 269 -23.94 6.21 10.68
CA TYR A 269 -23.96 6.18 9.21
C TYR A 269 -24.11 7.59 8.61
N LEU A 270 -25.08 8.36 9.11
CA LEU A 270 -25.31 9.72 8.61
C LEU A 270 -24.13 10.64 8.91
N CYS A 271 -23.55 10.56 10.11
CA CYS A 271 -22.37 11.32 10.47
C CYS A 271 -21.17 10.97 9.57
N TYR A 272 -20.95 9.69 9.29
CA TYR A 272 -19.91 9.24 8.37
C TYR A 272 -20.08 9.80 6.95
N GLU A 273 -21.31 9.74 6.40
CA GLU A 273 -21.59 10.27 5.06
C GLU A 273 -21.39 11.78 4.99
N LEU A 274 -21.77 12.53 6.04
CA LEU A 274 -21.54 13.96 6.13
C LEU A 274 -20.04 14.30 6.17
N ARG A 275 -19.25 13.62 7.00
CA ARG A 275 -17.80 13.84 7.11
C ARG A 275 -17.05 13.51 5.81
N LYS A 276 -17.56 12.58 5.01
CA LYS A 276 -16.97 12.19 3.72
C LYS A 276 -17.31 13.16 2.58
N HIS A 277 -18.34 13.99 2.73
CA HIS A 277 -18.78 14.91 1.69
C HIS A 277 -17.68 15.92 1.34
N ASN A 278 -17.47 16.19 0.05
CA ASN A 278 -16.36 17.02 -0.44
C ASN A 278 -16.37 18.48 0.08
N THR A 279 -17.53 19.01 0.44
CA THR A 279 -17.69 20.35 1.01
C THR A 279 -17.71 20.39 2.54
N ALA A 280 -17.53 19.26 3.22
CA ALA A 280 -17.62 19.20 4.68
C ALA A 280 -16.39 19.77 5.41
N TRP A 281 -15.29 20.01 4.69
CA TRP A 281 -13.99 20.41 5.26
C TRP A 281 -14.03 21.57 6.28
N PRO A 282 -14.90 22.61 6.20
CA PRO A 282 -14.96 23.66 7.21
C PRO A 282 -15.63 23.24 8.52
N PHE A 283 -16.37 22.13 8.50
CA PHE A 283 -17.25 21.69 9.58
C PHE A 283 -16.78 20.38 10.23
N LEU A 284 -15.63 19.85 9.82
CA LEU A 284 -15.11 18.57 10.32
C LEU A 284 -14.69 18.63 11.79
N GLU A 285 -14.21 19.80 12.21
CA GLU A 285 -13.55 20.06 13.50
C GLU A 285 -14.07 21.40 14.07
N PRO A 286 -13.98 21.61 15.39
CA PRO A 286 -14.33 22.89 16.01
C PRO A 286 -13.53 24.07 15.42
N VAL A 287 -14.17 25.25 15.33
CA VAL A 287 -13.49 26.48 14.87
C VAL A 287 -12.36 26.83 15.84
N ASN A 288 -11.14 26.99 15.30
CA ASN A 288 -9.97 27.38 16.08
C ASN A 288 -10.05 28.86 16.48
N LEU A 289 -10.26 29.12 17.76
CA LEU A 289 -10.39 30.49 18.29
C LEU A 289 -9.09 31.31 18.23
N ASN A 290 -7.94 30.67 18.06
CA ASN A 290 -6.69 31.39 17.81
C ASN A 290 -6.69 32.05 16.42
N ASP A 291 -7.32 31.39 15.45
CA ASP A 291 -7.40 31.86 14.07
C ASP A 291 -8.61 32.78 13.86
N VAL A 292 -9.69 32.59 14.64
CA VAL A 292 -10.95 33.34 14.54
C VAL A 292 -11.41 33.81 15.94
N GLN A 293 -10.80 34.88 16.43
CA GLN A 293 -10.92 35.31 17.83
C GLN A 293 -12.30 35.85 18.21
N ASP A 294 -13.04 36.43 17.27
CA ASP A 294 -14.38 36.99 17.50
C ASP A 294 -15.50 35.95 17.36
N TYR A 295 -15.19 34.72 16.95
CA TYR A 295 -16.19 33.69 16.63
C TYR A 295 -17.16 33.43 17.78
N CYS A 296 -16.66 33.22 19.00
CA CYS A 296 -17.51 32.99 20.18
C CYS A 296 -18.26 34.25 20.66
N THR A 297 -17.90 35.44 20.17
CA THR A 297 -18.67 36.65 20.47
C THR A 297 -19.95 36.71 19.64
N VAL A 298 -19.86 36.25 18.39
CA VAL A 298 -20.96 36.20 17.42
C VAL A 298 -21.80 34.92 17.57
N ILE A 299 -21.15 33.75 17.62
CA ILE A 299 -21.79 32.44 17.70
C ILE A 299 -21.85 31.95 19.14
N LYS A 300 -23.07 31.79 19.67
CA LYS A 300 -23.33 31.42 21.08
C LYS A 300 -23.24 29.92 21.35
N HIS A 301 -23.58 29.10 20.36
CA HIS A 301 -23.59 27.64 20.49
C HIS A 301 -22.81 27.03 19.32
N PRO A 302 -21.46 26.97 19.41
CA PRO A 302 -20.65 26.35 18.36
C PRO A 302 -20.98 24.85 18.24
N MET A 303 -20.90 24.34 17.02
CA MET A 303 -21.13 22.93 16.70
C MET A 303 -20.33 22.54 15.47
N ASP A 304 -19.95 21.26 15.38
CA ASP A 304 -19.14 20.68 14.30
C ASP A 304 -19.35 19.15 14.24
N LEU A 305 -18.88 18.53 13.15
CA LEU A 305 -19.09 17.11 12.89
C LEU A 305 -18.23 16.19 13.78
N GLN A 306 -17.14 16.66 14.38
CA GLN A 306 -16.39 15.88 15.37
C GLN A 306 -17.18 15.85 16.68
N THR A 307 -17.71 16.98 17.12
CA THR A 307 -18.56 17.07 18.30
C THR A 307 -19.82 16.19 18.15
N ILE A 308 -20.50 16.24 17.01
CA ILE A 308 -21.65 15.35 16.72
C ILE A 308 -21.23 13.88 16.83
N GLN A 309 -20.08 13.49 16.24
CA GLN A 309 -19.59 12.13 16.32
C GLN A 309 -19.36 11.69 17.78
N SER A 310 -18.69 12.51 18.59
CA SER A 310 -18.46 12.22 20.01
C SER A 310 -19.76 12.10 20.80
N LYS A 311 -20.77 12.93 20.50
CA LYS A 311 -22.11 12.84 21.12
C LYS A 311 -22.81 11.53 20.77
N ILE A 312 -22.69 11.03 19.54
CA ILE A 312 -23.23 9.73 19.12
C ILE A 312 -22.52 8.60 19.86
N GLU A 313 -21.19 8.62 19.92
CA GLU A 313 -20.38 7.59 20.58
C GLU A 313 -20.72 7.48 22.08
N ALA A 314 -20.95 8.63 22.73
CA ALA A 314 -21.34 8.74 24.13
C ALA A 314 -22.85 8.54 24.41
N ASP A 315 -23.64 8.07 23.43
CA ASP A 315 -25.09 7.82 23.54
C ASP A 315 -25.90 9.04 24.05
N GLN A 316 -25.49 10.26 23.66
CA GLN A 316 -26.15 11.49 24.10
C GLN A 316 -27.38 11.86 23.27
N TYR A 317 -27.57 11.23 22.09
CA TYR A 317 -28.74 11.44 21.26
C TYR A 317 -29.81 10.38 21.54
N LYS A 318 -30.97 10.83 22.03
CA LYS A 318 -32.13 9.98 22.32
C LYS A 318 -33.07 9.85 21.14
N SER A 319 -32.96 10.76 20.17
CA SER A 319 -33.75 10.75 18.94
C SER A 319 -32.93 11.22 17.75
N PHE A 320 -33.44 10.93 16.56
CA PHE A 320 -32.89 11.48 15.31
C PHE A 320 -32.96 13.02 15.28
N ASP A 321 -34.05 13.59 15.80
CA ASP A 321 -34.31 15.04 15.76
C ASP A 321 -33.27 15.84 16.56
N GLU A 322 -32.68 15.25 17.60
CA GLU A 322 -31.59 15.88 18.36
C GLU A 322 -30.30 16.00 17.54
N MET A 323 -29.96 14.97 16.72
CA MET A 323 -28.83 15.07 15.79
C MET A 323 -29.15 16.04 14.64
N ASP A 324 -30.36 15.98 14.10
CA ASP A 324 -30.83 16.90 13.04
C ASP A 324 -30.67 18.36 13.49
N SER A 325 -31.07 18.67 14.73
CA SER A 325 -30.91 20.00 15.32
C SER A 325 -29.45 20.45 15.35
N ASP A 326 -28.50 19.58 15.71
CA ASP A 326 -27.08 19.92 15.73
C ASP A 326 -26.49 20.08 14.32
N VAL A 327 -26.92 19.27 13.36
CA VAL A 327 -26.54 19.45 11.94
C VAL A 327 -27.06 20.79 11.42
N GLN A 328 -28.32 21.14 11.71
CA GLN A 328 -28.87 22.45 11.34
C GLN A 328 -28.20 23.61 12.09
N LEU A 329 -27.68 23.39 13.30
CA LEU A 329 -26.91 24.37 14.04
C LEU A 329 -25.57 24.68 13.35
N ILE A 330 -24.87 23.67 12.82
CA ILE A 330 -23.66 23.88 11.99
C ILE A 330 -23.96 24.82 10.82
N ILE A 331 -25.05 24.54 10.09
CA ILE A 331 -25.45 25.29 8.90
C ILE A 331 -25.87 26.72 9.26
N SER A 332 -26.67 26.90 10.30
CA SER A 332 -27.16 28.22 10.72
C SER A 332 -26.03 29.08 11.30
N ASN A 333 -25.12 28.51 12.10
CA ASN A 333 -23.92 29.20 12.57
C ASN A 333 -23.03 29.66 11.41
N CYS A 334 -22.87 28.81 10.38
CA CYS A 334 -22.11 29.18 9.20
C CYS A 334 -22.69 30.42 8.51
N TYR A 335 -24.02 30.48 8.30
CA TYR A 335 -24.66 31.63 7.67
C TYR A 335 -24.73 32.87 8.57
N ALA A 336 -24.79 32.70 9.89
CA ALA A 336 -24.80 33.80 10.84
C ALA A 336 -23.43 34.50 10.91
N TYR A 337 -22.34 33.73 10.81
CA TYR A 337 -20.98 34.28 10.90
C TYR A 337 -20.42 34.71 9.54
N ASN A 338 -20.67 33.94 8.47
CA ASN A 338 -20.04 34.16 7.18
C ASN A 338 -20.95 34.95 6.22
N PRO A 339 -20.40 35.89 5.44
CA PRO A 339 -21.20 36.68 4.51
C PRO A 339 -21.82 35.82 3.40
N PRO A 340 -23.00 36.23 2.88
CA PRO A 340 -23.63 35.57 1.74
C PRO A 340 -22.68 35.46 0.54
N GLY A 341 -22.61 34.29 -0.08
CA GLY A 341 -21.75 34.03 -1.25
C GLY A 341 -20.29 33.65 -0.92
N SER A 342 -19.88 33.69 0.35
CA SER A 342 -18.59 33.15 0.79
C SER A 342 -18.42 31.67 0.45
N GLN A 343 -17.16 31.21 0.39
CA GLN A 343 -16.87 29.79 0.17
C GLN A 343 -17.49 28.91 1.27
N TYR A 344 -17.51 29.38 2.52
CA TYR A 344 -18.14 28.70 3.64
C TYR A 344 -19.66 28.59 3.49
N ALA A 345 -20.34 29.68 3.08
CA ALA A 345 -21.78 29.65 2.81
C ALA A 345 -22.14 28.70 1.65
N LYS A 346 -21.30 28.63 0.60
CA LYS A 346 -21.47 27.65 -0.50
C LYS A 346 -21.28 26.21 0.00
N CYS A 347 -20.29 25.97 0.84
CA CYS A 347 -20.06 24.67 1.46
C CYS A 347 -21.23 24.23 2.34
N ALA A 348 -21.74 25.13 3.19
CA ALA A 348 -22.91 24.88 4.05
C ALA A 348 -24.15 24.53 3.22
N LYS A 349 -24.43 25.29 2.15
CA LYS A 349 -25.55 24.98 1.25
C LYS A 349 -25.43 23.59 0.66
N SER A 350 -24.29 23.27 0.05
CA SER A 350 -24.07 21.98 -0.60
C SER A 350 -24.14 20.81 0.39
N LEU A 351 -23.63 20.98 1.62
CA LEU A 351 -23.70 19.94 2.64
C LEU A 351 -25.13 19.75 3.16
N ASN A 352 -25.89 20.83 3.33
CA ASN A 352 -27.28 20.77 3.77
C ASN A 352 -28.18 20.11 2.72
N ASP A 353 -28.01 20.44 1.44
CA ASP A 353 -28.78 19.81 0.34
C ASP A 353 -28.54 18.28 0.34
N PHE A 354 -27.26 17.86 0.43
CA PHE A 354 -26.91 16.44 0.55
C PHE A 354 -27.50 15.78 1.80
N TYR A 355 -27.47 16.47 2.95
CA TYR A 355 -28.05 15.96 4.19
C TYR A 355 -29.55 15.74 4.05
N GLN A 356 -30.29 16.72 3.52
CA GLN A 356 -31.75 16.63 3.35
C GLN A 356 -32.14 15.49 2.42
N ASP A 357 -31.40 15.25 1.34
CA ASP A 357 -31.60 14.09 0.46
C ASP A 357 -31.46 12.76 1.23
N LYS A 358 -30.44 12.64 2.09
CA LYS A 358 -30.24 11.46 2.93
C LYS A 358 -31.34 11.28 3.97
N VAL A 359 -31.76 12.36 4.64
CA VAL A 359 -32.86 12.33 5.61
C VAL A 359 -34.17 11.91 4.95
N GLN A 360 -34.48 12.46 3.76
CA GLN A 360 -35.68 12.09 3.02
C GLN A 360 -35.64 10.61 2.60
N TRP A 361 -34.48 10.11 2.16
CA TRP A 361 -34.29 8.70 1.87
C TRP A 361 -34.52 7.82 3.11
N CYS A 362 -33.93 8.17 4.25
CA CYS A 362 -34.12 7.45 5.52
C CYS A 362 -35.59 7.44 5.96
N ARG A 363 -36.30 8.58 5.86
CA ARG A 363 -37.73 8.68 6.18
C ARG A 363 -38.59 7.79 5.29
N LYS A 364 -38.33 7.77 3.98
CA LYS A 364 -39.02 6.89 3.02
C LYS A 364 -38.78 5.41 3.34
N ALA A 365 -37.53 5.03 3.58
CA ALA A 365 -37.15 3.66 3.94
C ALA A 365 -37.81 3.19 5.25
N LEU A 366 -37.98 4.08 6.23
CA LEU A 366 -38.66 3.78 7.49
C LEU A 366 -40.19 3.71 7.33
N SER A 367 -40.79 4.53 6.47
CA SER A 367 -42.24 4.50 6.22
C SER A 367 -42.70 3.24 5.46
N GLN A 368 -41.84 2.67 4.61
CA GLN A 368 -42.13 1.46 3.85
C GLN A 368 -42.02 0.17 4.69
N ARG A 369 -41.55 0.28 5.95
CA ARG A 369 -41.45 -0.83 6.91
C ARG A 369 -42.65 -0.94 7.85
N ARG A 370 -43.63 -0.04 7.78
CA ARG A 370 -44.84 -0.07 8.60
C ARG A 370 -45.96 -0.88 7.98
#